data_AF-A0A5E8HCL2-F1
#
_entry.id   AF-A0A5E8HCL2-F1
#
_cell.length_a   1.000
_cell.length_b   1.000
_cell.length_c   1.000
_cell.angle_alpha   90.00
_cell.angle_beta   90.00
_cell.angle_gamma   90.00
#
_symmetry.space_group_name_H-M   'P 1'
#
loop_
_entity.id
_entity.type
_entity.pdbx_description
1 polymer ?
#
loop_
_entity_poly.entity_id
_entity_poly.type
_entity_poly.pdbx_seq_one_letter_code
_entity_poly.pdbx_strand_id
1 'polypeptide(L)'
;MHLFLFLLFSSLYWFRFRSLAEGPKGNLLLEVQNASKDWKKTPHQVLLIAFLLFLLLPLTVGFQFYLRSDANVLVVIVGIIWAYNWSKYSFFRE
;
A
#
# COMPACT_ATOMS: atom_id res chain seq x y z
N MET A 1 -5.76 -1.26 14.87
CA MET A 1 -6.06 -0.01 14.12
C MET A 1 -5.55 -0.08 12.69
N HIS A 2 -4.27 -0.34 12.42
CA HIS A 2 -3.71 -0.37 11.05
C HIS A 2 -4.46 -1.28 10.07
N LEU A 3 -4.67 -2.55 10.44
CA LEU A 3 -5.38 -3.52 9.60
C LEU A 3 -6.80 -3.05 9.25
N PHE A 4 -7.52 -2.48 10.23
CA PHE A 4 -8.85 -1.92 10.00
C PHE A 4 -8.81 -0.78 8.98
N LEU A 5 -7.86 0.16 9.11
CA LEU A 5 -7.71 1.24 8.14
C LEU A 5 -7.35 0.70 6.74
N PHE A 6 -6.44 -0.27 6.66
CA PHE A 6 -6.08 -0.90 5.40
C PHE A 6 -7.31 -1.51 4.70
N LEU A 7 -8.12 -2.26 5.43
CA LEU A 7 -9.35 -2.86 4.91
C LEU A 7 -10.40 -1.80 4.54
N LEU A 8 -10.55 -0.75 5.36
CA LEU A 8 -11.48 0.33 5.10
C LEU A 8 -11.13 1.07 3.81
N PHE A 9 -9.88 1.53 3.65
CA PHE A 9 -9.46 2.25 2.45
C PHE A 9 -9.46 1.36 1.20
N SER A 10 -9.11 0.08 1.35
CA SER A 10 -9.20 -0.90 0.24
C SER A 10 -10.65 -1.12 -0.20
N SER A 11 -11.57 -1.24 0.76
CA SER A 11 -13.01 -1.37 0.51
C SER A 11 -13.58 -0.11 -0.15
N LEU A 12 -13.30 1.07 0.42
CA LEU A 12 -13.71 2.34 -0.15
C LEU A 12 -13.20 2.50 -1.59
N TYR A 13 -11.95 2.14 -1.84
CA TYR A 13 -11.41 2.15 -3.18
C TYR A 13 -12.20 1.23 -4.10
N TRP A 14 -12.32 -0.05 -3.74
CA TRP A 14 -12.93 -1.06 -4.60
C TRP A 14 -14.39 -0.80 -4.93
N PHE A 15 -15.20 -0.43 -3.92
CA PHE A 15 -16.65 -0.31 -4.08
C PHE A 15 -17.11 1.07 -4.54
N ARG A 16 -16.34 2.14 -4.27
CA ARG A 16 -16.76 3.52 -4.56
C ARG A 16 -15.82 4.26 -5.49
N PHE A 17 -14.54 4.29 -5.18
CA PHE A 17 -13.62 5.23 -5.86
C PHE A 17 -13.01 4.67 -7.14
N ARG A 18 -12.92 3.35 -7.30
CA ARG A 18 -12.36 2.72 -8.50
C ARG A 18 -13.19 2.97 -9.75
N SER A 19 -14.51 3.12 -9.61
CA SER A 19 -15.38 3.51 -10.73
C SER A 19 -15.11 4.94 -11.19
N LEU A 20 -14.80 5.83 -10.23
CA LEU A 20 -14.49 7.25 -10.42
C LEU A 20 -13.04 7.52 -10.86
N ALA A 21 -12.14 6.55 -10.70
CA ALA A 21 -10.77 6.68 -11.15
C ALA A 21 -10.69 6.58 -12.69
N GLU A 22 -10.05 7.58 -13.29
CA GLU A 22 -9.75 7.63 -14.72
C GLU A 22 -8.43 6.89 -14.99
N GLY A 23 -8.31 6.21 -16.13
CA GLY A 23 -7.09 5.49 -16.53
C GLY A 23 -7.27 3.98 -16.67
N PRO A 24 -6.18 3.24 -16.93
CA PRO A 24 -6.22 1.80 -17.17
C PRO A 24 -6.68 1.06 -15.93
N LYS A 25 -7.79 0.32 -16.07
CA LYS A 25 -8.37 -0.54 -15.03
C LYS A 25 -7.91 -1.98 -15.24
N GLY A 26 -7.64 -2.69 -14.15
CA GLY A 26 -7.36 -4.13 -14.14
C GLY A 26 -6.02 -4.48 -13.52
N ASN A 27 -4.98 -3.67 -13.73
CA ASN A 27 -3.68 -3.86 -13.11
C ASN A 27 -3.48 -2.85 -11.97
N LEU A 28 -3.56 -3.33 -10.72
CA LEU A 28 -3.43 -2.49 -9.53
C LEU A 28 -2.10 -1.72 -9.47
N LEU A 29 -0.99 -2.29 -9.96
CA LEU A 29 0.30 -1.60 -9.98
C LEU A 29 0.26 -0.40 -10.93
N LEU A 30 -0.38 -0.54 -12.10
CA LEU A 30 -0.56 0.57 -13.04
C LEU A 30 -1.56 1.61 -12.49
N GLU A 31 -2.61 1.16 -11.81
CA GLU A 31 -3.56 2.04 -11.12
C GLU A 31 -2.84 2.89 -10.05
N VAL A 32 -1.95 2.28 -9.25
CA VAL A 32 -1.11 2.96 -8.25
C VAL A 32 -0.12 3.93 -8.91
N GLN A 33 0.52 3.51 -10.02
CA GLN A 33 1.45 4.36 -10.77
C GLN A 33 0.78 5.60 -11.36
N ASN A 34 -0.45 5.45 -11.86
CA ASN A 34 -1.21 6.57 -12.38
C ASN A 34 -1.72 7.47 -11.25
N ALA A 35 -2.15 6.86 -10.13
CA ALA A 35 -2.55 7.59 -8.95
C ALA A 35 -1.40 8.45 -8.38
N SER A 36 -0.14 8.01 -8.45
CA SER A 36 0.99 8.84 -8.01
C SER A 36 1.28 10.02 -8.93
N LYS A 37 0.96 9.92 -10.23
CA LYS A 37 1.10 11.03 -11.19
C LYS A 37 0.05 12.13 -10.97
N ASP A 38 -1.16 11.76 -10.58
CA ASP A 38 -2.29 12.68 -10.37
C ASP A 38 -2.88 12.55 -8.96
N TRP A 39 -2.03 12.63 -7.94
CA TRP A 39 -2.37 12.33 -6.55
C TRP A 39 -3.40 13.29 -5.91
N LYS A 40 -3.74 14.41 -6.57
CA LYS A 40 -4.70 15.40 -6.04
C LYS A 40 -6.16 14.93 -6.14
N LYS A 41 -6.47 13.98 -7.02
CA LYS A 41 -7.82 13.42 -7.15
C LYS A 41 -8.15 12.51 -5.97
N THR A 42 -9.34 12.66 -5.40
CA THR A 42 -9.78 11.85 -4.24
C THR A 42 -9.69 10.34 -4.47
N PRO A 43 -10.08 9.77 -5.64
CA PRO A 43 -9.89 8.35 -5.90
C PRO A 43 -8.43 7.88 -5.79
N HIS A 44 -7.49 8.71 -6.26
CA HIS A 44 -6.07 8.42 -6.21
C HIS A 44 -5.54 8.52 -4.78
N GLN A 45 -5.99 9.50 -4.00
CA GLN A 45 -5.63 9.60 -2.58
C GLN A 45 -6.05 8.35 -1.80
N VAL A 46 -7.28 7.89 -2.00
CA VAL A 46 -7.80 6.68 -1.32
C VAL A 46 -6.96 5.46 -1.70
N LEU A 47 -6.60 5.30 -2.97
CA LEU A 47 -5.74 4.21 -3.43
C LEU A 47 -4.32 4.31 -2.84
N LEU A 48 -3.72 5.49 -2.88
CA LEU A 48 -2.36 5.70 -2.36
C LEU A 48 -2.29 5.50 -0.85
N ILE A 49 -3.32 5.87 -0.10
CA ILE A 49 -3.41 5.59 1.33
C ILE A 49 -3.54 4.08 1.56
N ALA A 50 -4.41 3.38 0.83
CA ALA A 50 -4.51 1.92 0.92
C ALA A 50 -3.16 1.24 0.60
N PHE A 51 -2.46 1.72 -0.43
CA PHE A 51 -1.15 1.23 -0.83
C PHE A 51 -0.07 1.51 0.24
N LEU A 52 -0.05 2.70 0.83
CA LEU A 52 0.87 3.02 1.92
C LEU A 52 0.63 2.11 3.15
N LEU A 53 -0.63 1.88 3.51
CA LEU A 53 -0.98 0.97 4.59
C LEU A 53 -0.56 -0.47 4.28
N PHE A 54 -0.64 -0.90 3.03
CA PHE A 54 -0.13 -2.19 2.57
C PHE A 54 1.40 -2.30 2.68
N LEU A 55 2.15 -1.25 2.33
CA LEU A 55 3.62 -1.24 2.47
C LEU A 55 4.05 -1.37 3.94
N LEU A 56 3.29 -0.79 4.88
CA LEU A 56 3.57 -0.82 6.31
C LEU A 56 3.01 -2.06 7.03
N LEU A 57 2.31 -2.94 6.32
CA LEU A 57 1.60 -4.08 6.90
C LEU A 57 2.55 -5.09 7.55
N PRO A 58 3.67 -5.51 6.93
CA PRO A 58 4.60 -6.45 7.56
C PRO A 58 5.25 -5.90 8.82
N LEU A 59 5.58 -4.60 8.85
CA LEU A 59 6.12 -3.94 10.03
C LEU A 59 5.09 -3.95 11.17
N THR A 60 3.84 -3.59 10.85
CA THR A 60 2.78 -3.55 11.86
C THR A 60 2.50 -4.92 12.44
N VAL A 61 2.44 -5.96 11.61
CA VAL A 61 2.22 -7.33 12.05
C VAL A 61 3.43 -7.85 12.82
N GLY A 62 4.64 -7.70 12.26
CA GLY A 62 5.86 -8.19 12.87
C GLY A 62 6.15 -7.54 14.23
N PHE A 63 5.95 -6.23 14.35
CA PHE A 63 6.08 -5.54 15.64
C PHE A 63 4.96 -5.85 16.64
N GLN A 64 3.88 -6.54 16.27
CA GLN A 64 2.96 -7.08 17.29
C GLN A 64 3.48 -8.36 17.94
N PHE A 65 4.28 -9.15 17.22
CA PHE A 65 4.78 -10.43 17.72
C PHE A 65 6.17 -10.34 18.36
N TYR A 66 7.02 -9.39 17.96
CA TYR A 66 8.45 -9.43 18.27
C TYR A 66 8.99 -8.35 19.22
N LEU A 67 8.13 -7.64 19.97
CA LEU A 67 8.46 -6.46 20.79
C LEU A 67 9.61 -6.57 21.80
N ARG A 68 10.21 -7.74 22.02
CA ARG A 68 11.24 -7.96 23.05
C ARG A 68 12.46 -8.79 22.63
N SER A 69 12.72 -8.98 21.33
CA SER A 69 13.89 -9.78 20.88
C SER A 69 14.62 -9.19 19.67
N ASP A 70 15.82 -9.69 19.39
CA ASP A 70 16.62 -9.39 18.19
C ASP A 70 15.87 -9.66 16.87
N ALA A 71 14.78 -10.44 16.91
CA ALA A 71 13.89 -10.66 15.77
C ALA A 71 13.21 -9.37 15.26
N ASN A 72 13.22 -8.27 16.02
CA ASN A 72 12.84 -6.96 15.53
C ASN A 72 13.67 -6.53 14.30
N VAL A 73 14.95 -6.91 14.25
CA VAL A 73 15.81 -6.62 13.08
C VAL A 73 15.31 -7.37 11.86
N LEU A 74 14.89 -8.64 12.01
CA LEU A 74 14.32 -9.42 10.91
C LEU A 74 13.01 -8.84 10.41
N VAL A 75 12.13 -8.38 11.32
CA VAL A 75 10.89 -7.68 10.96
C VAL A 75 11.18 -6.44 10.12
N VAL A 76 12.18 -5.65 10.52
CA VAL A 76 12.59 -4.44 9.77
C VAL A 76 13.15 -4.81 8.39
N ILE A 77 14.05 -5.81 8.30
CA ILE A 77 14.61 -6.27 7.03
C ILE A 77 13.51 -6.73 6.08
N VAL A 78 12.59 -7.58 6.55
CA VAL A 78 11.45 -8.06 5.75
C VAL A 78 10.55 -6.90 5.33
N GLY A 79 10.28 -5.96 6.24
CA GLY A 79 9.51 -4.76 5.94
C GLY A 79 10.15 -3.89 4.85
N ILE A 80 11.48 -3.71 4.89
CA ILE A 80 12.24 -2.98 3.87
C ILE A 80 12.18 -3.71 2.52
N ILE A 81 12.45 -5.02 2.50
CA ILE A 81 12.41 -5.83 1.27
C ILE A 81 11.01 -5.78 0.65
N TRP A 82 9.97 -5.89 1.46
CA TRP A 82 8.58 -5.78 1.04
C TRP A 82 8.29 -4.40 0.43
N ALA A 83 8.57 -3.34 1.18
CA ALA A 83 8.29 -1.98 0.74
C ALA A 83 9.07 -1.64 -0.54
N TYR A 84 10.34 -2.07 -0.62
CA TYR A 84 11.19 -1.89 -1.79
C TYR A 84 10.63 -2.59 -3.03
N ASN A 85 10.31 -3.88 -2.94
CA ASN A 85 9.81 -4.64 -4.08
C ASN A 85 8.51 -4.03 -4.61
N TRP A 86 7.53 -3.80 -3.74
CA TRP A 86 6.24 -3.26 -4.17
C TRP A 86 6.37 -1.84 -4.72
N SER A 87 7.22 -1.00 -4.13
CA SER A 87 7.49 0.35 -4.66
C SER A 87 8.21 0.31 -6.00
N LYS A 88 9.19 -0.59 -6.17
CA LYS A 88 9.90 -0.80 -7.44
C LYS A 88 8.94 -1.15 -8.56
N TYR A 89 8.07 -2.14 -8.36
CA TYR A 89 7.11 -2.58 -9.36
C TYR A 89 5.97 -1.59 -9.62
N SER A 90 5.71 -0.67 -8.68
CA SER A 90 4.63 0.31 -8.80
C SER A 90 5.09 1.64 -9.41
N PHE A 91 6.33 2.07 -9.15
CA PHE A 91 6.80 3.41 -9.55
C PHE A 91 7.97 3.41 -10.53
N PHE A 92 8.77 2.34 -10.55
CA PHE A 92 10.01 2.25 -11.32
C PHE A 92 9.97 1.13 -12.38
N ARG A 93 8.78 0.83 -12.91
CA ARG A 93 8.66 0.00 -14.12
C ARG A 93 9.33 0.75 -15.27
N GLU A 94 10.52 0.28 -15.66
CA GLU A 94 11.10 0.50 -16.99
C GLU A 94 10.21 -0.15 -18.07
#